data_AF-A0A0L6WR46-F1
#
_entry.id   AF-A0A0L6WR46-F1
#
_cell.length_a   1.000
_cell.length_b   1.000
_cell.length_c   1.000
_cell.angle_alpha   90.00
_cell.angle_beta   90.00
_cell.angle_gamma   90.00
#
_symmetry.space_group_name_H-M   'P 1'
#
loop_
_entity.id
_entity.type
_entity.pdbx_description
1 polymer ?
#
loop_
_entity_poly.entity_id
_entity_poly.type
_entity_poly.pdbx_seq_one_letter_code
_entity_poly.pdbx_strand_id
1 'polypeptide(L)' 'MTPFFLDTGKHPHMGFEPWACPSENNSVNKFVDQMRRAQEEAKAALVKAKEDMA' A
#
# COMPACT_ATOMS: atom_id res chain seq x y z
N MET A 1 -4.69 -16.14 6.14
CA MET A 1 -4.54 -17.04 4.98
C MET A 1 -5.62 -16.66 3.98
N THR A 2 -5.23 -16.13 2.83
CA THR A 2 -6.14 -15.87 1.71
C THR A 2 -6.22 -17.13 0.83
N PRO A 3 -7.40 -17.47 0.28
CA PRO A 3 -7.51 -18.61 -0.64
C PRO A 3 -6.59 -18.40 -1.85
N PHE A 4 -6.08 -19.49 -2.42
CA PHE A 4 -5.25 -19.53 -3.62
C PHE A 4 -5.81 -20.56 -4.59
N PHE A 5 -5.56 -20.38 -5.89
CA PHE A 5 -5.98 -21.35 -6.89
C PHE A 5 -5.09 -22.60 -6.82
N LEU A 6 -5.69 -23.78 -6.74
CA LEU A 6 -4.98 -25.06 -6.56
C LEU A 6 -4.12 -25.46 -7.76
N ASP A 7 -4.48 -24.98 -8.95
CA ASP A 7 -3.81 -25.27 -10.21
C ASP A 7 -2.51 -24.46 -10.41
N THR A 8 -2.50 -23.21 -9.95
CA THR A 8 -1.43 -22.24 -10.18
C THR A 8 -0.68 -21.84 -8.91
N GLY A 9 -1.23 -22.16 -7.74
CA GLY A 9 -0.71 -21.71 -6.44
C GLY A 9 -0.81 -20.20 -6.23
N LYS A 10 -1.44 -19.48 -7.16
CA LYS A 10 -1.54 -18.01 -7.12
C LYS A 10 -2.76 -17.59 -6.33
N HIS A 11 -2.59 -16.51 -5.57
CA HIS A 11 -3.73 -15.84 -4.96
C HIS A 11 -4.61 -15.19 -6.04
N PRO A 12 -5.95 -15.22 -5.88
CA PRO A 12 -6.85 -14.46 -6.75
C PRO A 12 -6.44 -12.99 -6.77
N HIS A 13 -6.30 -12.45 -7.97
CA HIS A 13 -6.07 -11.03 -8.16
C HIS A 13 -7.31 -10.27 -7.66
N MET A 14 -7.22 -9.59 -6.52
CA MET A 14 -8.40 -8.97 -5.86
C MET A 14 -8.80 -7.63 -6.49
N GLY A 15 -8.21 -7.25 -7.62
CA GLY A 15 -8.41 -5.93 -8.26
C GLY A 15 -7.75 -4.77 -7.50
N PHE A 16 -7.09 -5.05 -6.37
CA PHE A 16 -6.32 -4.11 -5.58
C PHE A 16 -5.02 -4.79 -5.15
N GLU A 17 -4.04 -4.79 -6.04
CA GLU A 17 -2.70 -5.27 -5.72
C GLU A 17 -1.76 -4.10 -5.42
N PRO A 18 -1.02 -4.13 -4.30
CA PRO A 18 -0.02 -3.12 -3.98
C PRO A 18 1.07 -2.97 -5.04
N TRP A 19 1.29 -4.03 -5.82
CA TRP A 19 2.26 -4.10 -6.92
C TRP A 19 1.61 -4.00 -8.30
N ALA A 20 0.33 -3.61 -8.36
CA ALA A 20 -0.34 -3.39 -9.63
C ALA A 20 0.47 -2.38 -10.46
N CYS A 21 0.54 -2.63 -11.77
CA CYS A 21 1.14 -1.70 -12.70
C CYS A 21 0.54 -0.30 -12.50
N PRO A 22 1.33 0.77 -12.67
CA PRO A 22 0.80 2.13 -12.65
C PRO A 22 -0.44 2.22 -13.54
N SER A 23 -1.47 2.89 -13.06
CA SER A 23 -2.67 3.13 -13.86
C SER A 23 -2.29 3.87 -15.13
N GLU A 24 -2.93 3.58 -16.26
CA GLU A 24 -2.83 4.43 -17.46
C GLU A 24 -3.32 5.86 -17.15
N ASN A 25 -4.17 6.02 -16.14
CA ASN A 25 -4.63 7.31 -15.68
C ASN A 25 -3.62 7.97 -14.71
N ASN A 26 -2.95 9.00 -15.20
CA ASN A 26 -1.96 9.77 -14.43
C ASN A 26 -2.52 10.41 -13.15
N SER A 27 -3.82 10.76 -13.10
CA SER A 27 -4.40 11.35 -11.89
C SER A 27 -4.46 10.35 -10.73
N VAL A 28 -4.72 9.08 -11.04
CA VAL A 28 -4.75 7.98 -10.06
C VAL A 28 -3.36 7.76 -9.47
N ASN A 29 -2.33 7.72 -10.31
CA ASN A 29 -0.94 7.54 -9.85
C ASN A 29 -0.50 8.68 -8.94
N LYS A 30 -0.81 9.94 -9.30
CA LYS A 30 -0.53 11.11 -8.46
C LYS A 30 -1.21 11.03 -7.10
N PHE A 31 -2.47 10.61 -7.06
CA PHE A 31 -3.20 10.42 -5.81
C PHE A 31 -2.57 9.32 -4.94
N VAL A 32 -2.23 8.17 -5.54
CA VAL A 32 -1.54 7.07 -4.83
C VAL A 32 -0.21 7.53 -4.25
N ASP A 33 0.60 8.27 -5.02
CA ASP A 33 1.88 8.81 -4.54
C ASP A 33 1.70 9.80 -3.38
N GLN A 34 0.68 10.66 -3.44
CA GLN A 34 0.35 11.58 -2.35
C GLN A 34 -0.05 10.83 -1.08
N MET A 35 -0.92 9.82 -1.21
CA MET A 35 -1.37 9.00 -0.08
C MET A 35 -0.23 8.21 0.56
N ARG A 36 0.70 7.68 -0.25
CA ARG A 36 1.89 6.99 0.25
C ARG A 36 2.75 7.92 1.12
N ARG A 37 3.02 9.15 0.65
CA ARG A 37 3.80 10.14 1.41
C ARG A 37 3.12 10.52 2.73
N ALA A 38 1.82 10.76 2.71
CA ALA A 38 1.06 11.07 3.91
C ALA A 38 1.11 9.92 4.94
N GLN A 39 1.06 8.67 4.46
CA GLN A 39 1.18 7.50 5.33
C GLN A 39 2.58 7.37 5.96
N GLU A 40 3.64 7.63 5.18
CA GLU A 40 5.02 7.62 5.67
C GLU A 40 5.25 8.69 6.73
N GLU A 41 4.75 9.90 6.50
CA GLU A 41 4.83 11.01 7.45
C GLU A 41 4.07 10.69 8.75
N ALA A 42 2.85 10.17 8.65
CA ALA A 42 2.07 9.77 9.82
C ALA A 42 2.78 8.67 10.64
N LYS A 43 3.39 7.69 9.97
CA LYS A 43 4.20 6.66 10.64
C LYS A 43 5.42 7.26 11.34
N ALA A 44 6.14 8.18 10.69
CA ALA A 44 7.28 8.85 11.28
C ALA A 44 6.89 9.69 12.51
N ALA A 45 5.77 10.41 12.43
CA ALA A 45 5.24 11.18 13.55
C ALA A 45 4.88 10.29 14.76
N LEU A 46 4.26 9.13 14.51
CA LEU A 46 3.95 8.15 15.56
C LEU A 46 5.21 7.57 16.22
N VAL A 47 6.24 7.26 15.42
CA VAL A 47 7.53 6.78 15.94
C VAL A 47 8.17 7.85 16.83
N LYS A 48 8.24 9.09 16.33
CA LYS A 48 8.79 10.21 17.09
C LYS A 48 8.03 10.45 18.40
N ALA A 49 6.70 10.45 18.36
CA ALA A 49 5.88 10.64 19.57
C ALA A 49 6.12 9.54 20.61
N LYS A 50 6.42 8.31 20.18
CA LYS A 50 6.79 7.21 21.08
C LYS A 50 8.17 7.44 21.72
N GLU A 51 9.13 7.94 20.96
CA GLU A 51 10.47 8.28 21.47
C GLU A 51 10.43 9.45 22.45
N ASP A 52 9.65 10.49 22.16
CA ASP A 52 9.48 11.67 23.02
C ASP A 52 8.77 11.34 24.36
N MET A 53 8.03 10.23 24.43
CA MET A 53 7.35 9.76 25.65
C MET A 53 8.20 8.81 26.52
N ALA A 54 9.38 8.37 26.05
CA ALA A 54 10.29 7.47 26.76
C ALA A 54 11.31 8.25 27.60
#